data_AF-A0AAV1GD81-F1
#
_entry.id   AF-A0AAV1GD81-F1
#
_cell.length_a   1.000
_cell.length_b   1.000
_cell.length_c   1.000
_cell.angle_alpha   90.00
_cell.angle_beta   90.00
_cell.angle_gamma   90.00
#
_symmetry.space_group_name_H-M   'P 1'
#
loop_
_entity.id
_entity.type
_entity.pdbx_description
1 polymer ?
#
loop_
_entity_poly.entity_id
_entity_poly.type
_entity_poly.pdbx_seq_one_letter_code
_entity_poly.pdbx_strand_id
1 'polypeptide(L)'
;MRRGSCTPQMAEVLTQSILNMIVTDMRPIAMVEDDGFKQMIQTFHPGYTLPSRTHFTKLIEEKYETAVSDIKATLKLNKNKIALTADAWTSISTEAYLGITCHFISDDWELTSLCLTTMPLEERHTGSNIAAWIEEAMARFEISASNIVAVVHDNGSNIVLAANILQEKHGWMSIRCAGHTLQLVINRALKHPQIIKTLGAARCLVEHFRKSELASSKLKTKQKQMGTPEHKLIQDVSTRWNSTFYMVIRLLEQRWQLTATLSDPTVTQSDKQYLDLKADQWLLLEELAKALKAFECATVYLSS
;
A
#
# COMPACT_ATOMS: atom_id res chain seq x y z
N MET A 1 -24.16 12.87 41.05
CA MET A 1 -23.14 13.67 40.35
C MET A 1 -23.83 14.78 39.57
N ARG A 2 -23.48 16.05 39.81
CA ARG A 2 -24.00 17.16 38.99
C ARG A 2 -23.53 16.93 37.55
N ARG A 3 -24.46 16.79 36.59
CA ARG A 3 -24.12 16.77 35.17
C ARG A 3 -23.42 18.10 34.88
N GLY A 4 -22.11 18.06 34.62
CA GLY A 4 -21.38 19.26 34.20
C GLY A 4 -22.06 19.82 32.95
N SER A 5 -22.47 21.08 32.99
CA SER A 5 -23.06 21.74 31.83
C SER A 5 -22.01 21.84 30.72
N CYS A 6 -22.27 21.26 29.56
CA CYS A 6 -21.44 21.49 28.39
C CYS A 6 -21.75 22.86 27.82
N THR A 7 -20.77 23.76 27.81
CA THR A 7 -20.93 25.05 27.14
C THR A 7 -20.89 24.85 25.62
N PRO A 8 -21.50 25.73 24.81
CA PRO A 8 -21.44 25.64 23.35
C PRO A 8 -20.00 25.58 22.81
N GLN A 9 -19.11 26.40 23.38
CA GLN A 9 -17.69 26.42 23.01
C GLN A 9 -16.98 25.09 23.31
N MET A 10 -17.30 24.46 24.45
CA MET A 10 -16.73 23.15 24.79
C MET A 10 -17.29 22.04 23.89
N ALA A 11 -18.58 22.11 23.54
CA ALA A 11 -19.19 21.17 22.59
C ALA A 11 -18.54 21.26 21.20
N GLU A 12 -18.22 22.48 20.74
CA GLU A 12 -17.51 22.71 19.49
C GLU A 12 -16.10 22.08 19.51
N VAL A 13 -15.31 22.33 20.56
CA VAL A 13 -13.97 21.75 20.71
C VAL A 13 -14.01 20.21 20.74
N LEU A 14 -14.98 19.62 21.45
CA LEU A 14 -15.16 18.17 21.48
C LEU A 14 -15.53 17.62 20.10
N THR A 15 -16.45 18.29 19.40
CA THR A 15 -16.88 17.90 18.04
C THR A 15 -15.71 17.96 17.06
N GLN A 16 -14.92 19.03 17.09
CA GLN A 16 -13.72 19.16 16.26
C GLN A 16 -12.65 18.12 16.61
N SER A 17 -12.50 17.78 17.88
CA SER A 17 -11.57 16.71 18.30
C SER A 17 -11.99 15.35 17.75
N ILE A 18 -13.29 15.03 17.78
CA ILE A 18 -13.84 13.81 17.19
C ILE A 18 -13.67 13.82 15.67
N LEU A 19 -13.95 14.94 15.00
CA LEU A 19 -13.73 15.11 13.56
C LEU A 19 -12.26 14.88 13.20
N ASN A 20 -11.33 15.46 13.97
CA ASN A 20 -9.89 15.30 13.77
C ASN A 20 -9.46 13.85 13.92
N MET A 21 -9.97 13.13 14.92
CA MET A 21 -9.73 11.69 15.09
C MET A 21 -10.28 10.91 13.90
N ILE A 22 -11.52 11.18 13.46
CA ILE A 22 -12.13 10.49 12.31
C ILE A 22 -11.26 10.62 11.06
N VAL A 23 -10.76 11.83 10.78
CA VAL A 23 -9.91 12.10 9.61
C VAL A 23 -8.52 11.50 9.78
N THR A 24 -7.86 11.70 10.92
CA THR A 24 -6.47 11.26 11.15
C THR A 24 -6.36 9.74 11.14
N ASP A 25 -7.33 9.07 11.78
CA ASP A 25 -7.32 7.62 11.94
C ASP A 25 -8.13 6.90 10.84
N MET A 26 -8.62 7.65 9.83
CA MET A 26 -9.41 7.12 8.71
C MET A 26 -10.60 6.27 9.18
N ARG A 27 -11.34 6.75 10.19
CA ARG A 27 -12.49 6.03 10.75
C ARG A 27 -13.75 6.25 9.90
N PRO A 28 -14.63 5.25 9.80
CA PRO A 28 -15.94 5.46 9.18
C PRO A 28 -16.73 6.49 10.01
N ILE A 29 -17.33 7.48 9.33
CA ILE A 29 -18.16 8.52 9.98
C ILE A 29 -19.29 7.88 10.79
N ALA A 30 -19.81 6.73 10.33
CA ALA A 30 -20.85 5.97 11.02
C ALA A 30 -20.48 5.57 12.46
N MET A 31 -19.20 5.58 12.85
CA MET A 31 -18.75 5.33 14.23
C MET A 31 -19.47 6.20 15.27
N VAL A 32 -19.85 7.43 14.92
CA VAL A 32 -20.57 8.34 15.84
C VAL A 32 -21.97 7.84 16.19
N GLU A 33 -22.49 6.88 15.43
CA GLU A 33 -23.79 6.25 15.65
C GLU A 33 -23.69 4.94 16.44
N ASP A 34 -22.50 4.39 16.66
CA ASP A 34 -22.29 3.15 17.40
C ASP A 34 -22.59 3.31 18.90
N ASP A 35 -23.33 2.37 19.48
CA ASP A 35 -23.76 2.43 20.87
C ASP A 35 -22.59 2.46 21.86
N GLY A 36 -21.54 1.68 21.59
CA GLY A 36 -20.33 1.67 22.41
C GLY A 36 -19.59 3.01 22.42
N PHE A 37 -19.50 3.66 21.24
CA PHE A 37 -18.88 4.97 21.13
C PHE A 37 -19.71 6.04 21.85
N LYS A 38 -21.04 6.05 21.65
CA LYS A 38 -21.96 6.94 22.37
C LYS A 38 -21.83 6.80 23.89
N GLN A 39 -21.80 5.58 24.41
CA GLN A 39 -21.65 5.31 25.85
C GLN A 39 -20.30 5.80 26.39
N MET A 40 -19.23 5.59 25.64
CA MET A 40 -17.89 6.09 25.99
C MET A 40 -17.88 7.62 26.08
N ILE A 41 -18.40 8.31 25.07
CA ILE A 41 -18.48 9.78 25.05
C ILE A 41 -19.35 10.31 26.20
N GLN A 42 -20.48 9.67 26.49
CA GLN A 42 -21.30 10.03 27.66
C GLN A 42 -20.58 9.79 28.99
N THR A 43 -19.72 8.78 29.08
CA THR A 43 -18.92 8.50 30.28
C THR A 43 -17.87 9.60 30.50
N PHE A 44 -17.19 10.03 29.43
CA PHE A 44 -16.21 11.11 29.51
C PHE A 44 -16.84 12.48 29.71
N HIS A 45 -17.96 12.76 29.06
CA HIS A 45 -18.63 14.04 29.15
C HIS A 45 -20.17 13.92 29.08
N PRO A 46 -20.85 13.64 30.21
CA PRO A 46 -22.30 13.40 30.23
C PRO A 46 -23.18 14.57 29.73
N GLY A 47 -22.64 15.79 29.74
CA GLY A 47 -23.35 16.98 29.26
C GLY A 47 -23.20 17.26 27.76
N TYR A 48 -22.38 16.49 27.04
CA TYR A 48 -22.13 16.70 25.60
C TYR A 48 -23.08 15.83 24.79
N THR A 49 -23.81 16.45 23.86
CA THR A 49 -24.64 15.75 22.89
C THR A 49 -23.83 15.53 21.63
N LEU A 50 -23.50 14.26 21.35
CA LEU A 50 -22.77 13.87 20.16
C LEU A 50 -23.60 14.18 18.89
N PRO A 51 -23.06 14.92 17.91
CA PRO A 51 -23.74 15.19 16.65
C PRO A 51 -23.97 13.94 15.80
N SER A 52 -24.91 14.03 14.87
CA SER A 52 -25.25 12.94 13.96
C SER A 52 -24.18 12.72 12.89
N ARG A 53 -24.24 11.55 12.24
CA ARG A 53 -23.39 11.24 11.08
C ARG A 53 -23.48 12.32 10.00
N THR A 54 -24.69 12.81 9.68
CA THR A 54 -24.89 13.87 8.69
C THR A 54 -24.19 15.17 9.06
N HIS A 55 -24.14 15.52 10.35
CA HIS A 55 -23.43 16.69 10.81
C HIS A 55 -21.91 16.53 10.59
N PHE A 56 -21.34 15.39 10.96
CA PHE A 56 -19.93 15.11 10.71
C PHE A 56 -19.59 15.01 9.21
N THR A 57 -20.48 14.49 8.37
CA THR A 57 -20.31 14.53 6.91
C THR A 57 -20.12 15.96 6.41
N LYS A 58 -21.00 16.88 6.82
CA LYS A 58 -20.88 18.30 6.46
C LYS A 58 -19.55 18.91 6.95
N LEU A 59 -19.15 18.62 8.19
CA LEU A 59 -17.89 19.11 8.73
C LEU A 59 -16.66 18.57 7.99
N ILE A 60 -16.71 17.32 7.51
CA ILE A 60 -15.65 16.74 6.68
C ILE A 60 -15.58 17.45 5.32
N GLU A 61 -16.72 17.73 4.69
CA GLU A 61 -16.77 18.49 3.43
C GLU A 61 -16.21 19.91 3.60
N GLU A 62 -16.59 20.62 4.68
CA GLU A 62 -16.04 21.94 5.00
C GLU A 62 -14.52 21.90 5.25
N LYS A 63 -14.05 20.85 5.95
CA LYS A 63 -12.63 20.64 6.20
C LYS A 63 -11.86 20.30 4.92
N TYR A 64 -12.49 19.58 3.99
CA TYR A 64 -11.93 19.30 2.67
C TYR A 64 -11.74 20.58 1.86
N GLU A 65 -12.77 21.43 1.77
CA GLU A 65 -12.67 22.72 1.06
C GLU A 65 -11.62 23.65 1.67
N THR A 66 -11.48 23.63 3.00
CA THR A 66 -10.42 24.35 3.71
C THR A 66 -9.04 23.82 3.29
N ALA A 67 -8.83 22.50 3.31
CA ALA A 67 -7.58 21.89 2.89
C ALA A 67 -7.24 22.17 1.42
N VAL A 68 -8.23 22.14 0.52
CA VAL A 68 -8.05 22.54 -0.89
C VAL A 68 -7.60 23.99 -0.99
N SER A 69 -8.23 24.89 -0.23
CA SER A 69 -7.88 26.32 -0.20
C SER A 69 -6.45 26.55 0.32
N ASP A 70 -6.05 25.83 1.36
CA ASP A 70 -4.69 25.91 1.93
C ASP A 70 -3.63 25.39 0.94
N ILE A 71 -3.91 24.30 0.23
CA ILE A 71 -3.04 23.78 -0.84
C ILE A 71 -2.91 24.81 -1.96
N LYS A 72 -4.01 25.42 -2.42
CA LYS A 72 -3.97 26.48 -3.44
C LYS A 72 -3.14 27.68 -2.98
N ALA A 73 -3.31 28.12 -1.75
CA ALA A 73 -2.53 29.22 -1.19
C ALA A 73 -1.03 28.90 -1.17
N THR A 74 -0.68 27.68 -0.75
CA THR A 74 0.70 27.17 -0.75
C THR A 74 1.30 27.15 -2.17
N LEU A 75 0.56 26.60 -3.13
CA LEU A 75 1.02 26.49 -4.52
C LEU A 75 1.13 27.84 -5.23
N LYS A 76 0.27 28.80 -4.89
CA LYS A 76 0.33 30.17 -5.43
C LYS A 76 1.58 30.92 -4.97
N LEU A 77 2.06 30.64 -3.76
CA LEU A 77 3.30 31.19 -3.22
C LEU A 77 4.54 30.48 -3.76
N ASN A 78 4.41 29.22 -4.16
CA ASN A 78 5.49 28.43 -4.73
C ASN A 78 5.95 28.98 -6.09
N LYS A 79 7.21 29.37 -6.19
CA LYS A 79 7.86 29.79 -7.44
C LYS A 79 8.72 28.69 -8.08
N ASN A 80 8.89 27.57 -7.38
CA ASN A 80 9.74 26.47 -7.81
C ASN A 80 9.00 25.55 -8.78
N LYS A 81 9.77 24.80 -9.58
CA LYS A 81 9.23 23.82 -10.51
C LYS A 81 8.59 22.64 -9.77
N ILE A 82 7.55 22.08 -10.37
CA ILE A 82 6.72 21.02 -9.80
C ILE A 82 6.90 19.73 -10.62
N ALA A 83 7.11 18.62 -9.94
CA ALA A 83 6.93 17.28 -10.50
C ALA A 83 5.61 16.69 -10.02
N LEU A 84 4.92 15.95 -10.88
CA LEU A 84 3.71 15.22 -10.51
C LEU A 84 4.04 13.74 -10.36
N THR A 85 3.42 13.09 -9.39
CA THR A 85 3.22 11.64 -9.42
C THR A 85 1.76 11.37 -9.72
N ALA A 86 1.50 10.44 -10.63
CA ALA A 86 0.16 10.02 -11.00
C ALA A 86 0.09 8.50 -10.97
N ASP A 87 -0.91 7.97 -10.26
CA ASP A 87 -1.15 6.54 -10.12
C ASP A 87 -2.62 6.22 -10.36
N ALA A 88 -2.87 5.21 -11.20
CA ALA A 88 -4.21 4.75 -11.53
C ALA A 88 -4.38 3.32 -11.06
N TRP A 89 -5.26 3.10 -10.08
CA TRP A 89 -5.47 1.78 -9.49
C TRP A 89 -6.95 1.40 -9.45
N THR A 90 -7.19 0.10 -9.30
CA THR A 90 -8.54 -0.44 -9.06
C THR A 90 -8.63 -0.90 -7.61
N SER A 91 -9.65 -0.44 -6.90
CA SER A 91 -9.94 -0.80 -5.52
C SER A 91 -10.44 -2.24 -5.41
N ILE A 92 -10.52 -2.72 -4.17
CA ILE A 92 -11.17 -4.00 -3.85
C ILE A 92 -12.67 -4.02 -4.17
N SER A 93 -13.31 -2.85 -4.22
CA SER A 93 -14.71 -2.66 -4.65
C SER A 93 -14.84 -2.61 -6.17
N THR A 94 -13.76 -2.89 -6.93
CA THR A 94 -13.71 -2.84 -8.41
C THR A 94 -13.93 -1.46 -9.01
N GLU A 95 -13.77 -0.42 -8.20
CA GLU A 95 -13.84 0.97 -8.62
C GLU A 95 -12.43 1.46 -8.96
N ALA A 96 -12.29 2.25 -10.00
CA ALA A 96 -11.00 2.78 -10.38
C ALA A 96 -10.81 4.20 -9.87
N TYR A 97 -9.58 4.52 -9.51
CA TYR A 97 -9.20 5.81 -8.97
C TYR A 97 -7.94 6.32 -9.64
N LEU A 98 -7.83 7.64 -9.76
CA LEU A 98 -6.62 8.35 -10.12
C LEU A 98 -6.17 9.22 -8.95
N GLY A 99 -4.98 8.93 -8.44
CA GLY A 99 -4.29 9.73 -7.45
C GLY A 99 -3.29 10.64 -8.14
N ILE A 100 -3.26 11.91 -7.76
CA ILE A 100 -2.27 12.88 -8.23
C ILE A 100 -1.68 13.59 -7.03
N THR A 101 -0.35 13.55 -6.91
CA THR A 101 0.41 14.29 -5.90
C THR A 101 1.39 15.21 -6.61
N CYS A 102 1.51 16.44 -6.14
CA CYS A 102 2.54 17.34 -6.62
C CYS A 102 3.71 17.39 -5.64
N HIS A 103 4.90 17.56 -6.19
CA HIS A 103 6.16 17.57 -5.46
C HIS A 103 7.00 18.76 -5.90
N PHE A 104 7.55 19.49 -4.95
CA PHE A 104 8.47 20.60 -5.20
C PHE A 104 9.45 20.74 -4.04
N ILE A 105 10.58 21.37 -4.30
CA ILE A 105 11.55 21.73 -3.26
C ILE A 105 11.17 23.12 -2.74
N SER A 106 10.98 23.26 -1.43
CA SER A 106 10.68 24.53 -0.78
C SER A 106 11.90 25.45 -0.79
N ASP A 107 11.71 26.72 -0.42
CA ASP A 107 12.82 27.67 -0.29
C ASP A 107 13.82 27.27 0.81
N ASP A 108 13.37 26.46 1.77
CA ASP A 108 14.19 25.86 2.84
C ASP A 108 14.90 24.56 2.42
N TRP A 109 14.89 24.22 1.12
CA TRP A 109 15.49 23.00 0.56
C TRP A 109 14.84 21.70 1.04
N GLU A 110 13.57 21.74 1.43
CA GLU A 110 12.81 20.56 1.85
C GLU A 110 11.87 20.07 0.74
N LEU A 111 11.81 18.75 0.55
CA LEU A 111 10.85 18.14 -0.36
C LEU A 111 9.43 18.27 0.23
N THR A 112 8.60 19.07 -0.43
CA THR A 112 7.18 19.21 -0.10
C THR A 112 6.35 18.36 -1.06
N SER A 113 5.44 17.55 -0.51
CA SER A 113 4.53 16.69 -1.27
C SER A 113 3.09 16.99 -0.87
N LEU A 114 2.23 17.36 -1.82
CA LEU A 114 0.82 17.68 -1.58
C LEU A 114 -0.06 16.78 -2.43
N CYS A 115 -0.89 15.96 -1.78
CA CYS A 115 -1.90 15.17 -2.48
C CYS A 115 -2.99 16.11 -3.00
N LEU A 116 -3.11 16.21 -4.32
CA LEU A 116 -4.07 17.10 -4.96
C LEU A 116 -5.44 16.44 -5.08
N THR A 117 -5.47 15.18 -5.52
CA THR A 117 -6.72 14.47 -5.68
C THR A 117 -6.54 12.96 -5.57
N THR A 118 -7.59 12.32 -5.10
CA THR A 118 -7.88 10.90 -5.31
C THR A 118 -9.31 10.85 -5.80
N MET A 119 -9.48 10.73 -7.11
CA MET A 119 -10.81 10.83 -7.73
C MET A 119 -11.20 9.53 -8.42
N PRO A 120 -12.49 9.15 -8.35
CA PRO A 120 -12.99 8.00 -9.08
C PRO A 120 -12.87 8.25 -10.59
N LEU A 121 -12.58 7.21 -11.33
CA LEU A 121 -12.58 7.22 -12.79
C LEU A 121 -13.90 6.61 -13.27
N GLU A 122 -14.84 7.46 -13.69
CA GLU A 122 -16.18 7.04 -14.12
C GLU A 122 -16.22 6.60 -15.59
N GLU A 123 -15.26 7.07 -16.40
CA GLU A 123 -15.16 6.71 -17.82
C GLU A 123 -14.11 5.64 -18.08
N ARG A 124 -14.00 5.20 -19.34
CA ARG A 124 -12.91 4.33 -19.77
C ARG A 124 -11.57 5.01 -19.49
N HIS A 125 -10.65 4.29 -18.86
CA HIS A 125 -9.31 4.80 -18.52
C HIS A 125 -8.39 4.88 -19.74
N THR A 126 -8.83 5.47 -20.84
CA THR A 126 -7.98 5.69 -22.01
C THR A 126 -6.88 6.69 -21.66
N GLY A 127 -5.76 6.65 -22.39
CA GLY A 127 -4.69 7.63 -22.15
C GLY A 127 -5.14 9.09 -22.34
N SER A 128 -6.05 9.34 -23.29
CA SER A 128 -6.62 10.67 -23.50
C SER A 128 -7.44 11.15 -22.31
N ASN A 129 -8.27 10.29 -21.72
CA ASN A 129 -9.06 10.64 -20.54
C ASN A 129 -8.17 10.90 -19.33
N ILE A 130 -7.16 10.05 -19.10
CA ILE A 130 -6.19 10.25 -18.01
C ILE A 130 -5.43 11.58 -18.19
N ALA A 131 -5.00 11.92 -19.41
CA ALA A 131 -4.35 13.20 -19.67
C ALA A 131 -5.28 14.37 -19.35
N ALA A 132 -6.54 14.33 -19.82
CA ALA A 132 -7.53 15.37 -19.55
C ALA A 132 -7.81 15.54 -18.05
N TRP A 133 -7.93 14.43 -17.31
CA TRP A 133 -8.10 14.42 -15.86
C TRP A 133 -6.91 15.01 -15.10
N ILE A 134 -5.68 14.75 -15.56
CA ILE A 134 -4.49 15.40 -14.98
C ILE A 134 -4.53 16.90 -15.24
N GLU A 135 -4.89 17.34 -16.46
CA GLU A 135 -5.04 18.76 -16.79
C GLU A 135 -6.13 19.44 -15.96
N GLU A 136 -7.27 18.78 -15.76
CA GLU A 136 -8.37 19.26 -14.93
C GLU A 136 -7.93 19.44 -13.48
N ALA A 137 -7.17 18.49 -12.93
CA ALA A 137 -6.59 18.62 -11.60
C ALA A 137 -5.63 19.83 -11.53
N MET A 138 -4.78 20.03 -12.54
CA MET A 138 -3.87 21.19 -12.56
C MET A 138 -4.65 22.50 -12.63
N ALA A 139 -5.71 22.57 -13.45
CA ALA A 139 -6.57 23.74 -13.56
C ALA A 139 -7.32 24.01 -12.25
N ARG A 140 -7.85 22.97 -11.60
CA ARG A 140 -8.55 23.07 -10.30
C ARG A 140 -7.66 23.70 -9.23
N PHE A 141 -6.37 23.34 -9.19
CA PHE A 141 -5.39 23.86 -8.24
C PHE A 141 -4.63 25.10 -8.75
N GLU A 142 -5.03 25.67 -9.88
CA GLU A 142 -4.44 26.90 -10.47
C GLU A 142 -2.93 26.75 -10.75
N ILE A 143 -2.48 25.53 -11.05
CA ILE A 143 -1.08 25.23 -11.39
C ILE A 143 -0.85 25.53 -12.87
N SER A 144 0.06 26.45 -13.17
CA SER A 144 0.47 26.74 -14.54
C SER A 144 1.15 25.53 -15.19
N ALA A 145 0.75 25.19 -16.42
CA ALA A 145 1.41 24.14 -17.21
C ALA A 145 2.92 24.36 -17.35
N SER A 146 3.37 25.61 -17.41
CA SER A 146 4.80 25.95 -17.50
C SER A 146 5.60 25.66 -16.22
N ASN A 147 4.93 25.47 -15.09
CA ASN A 147 5.58 25.15 -13.80
C ASN A 147 5.85 23.66 -13.64
N ILE A 148 5.20 22.80 -14.42
CA ILE A 148 5.34 21.35 -14.33
C ILE A 148 6.52 20.90 -15.19
N VAL A 149 7.44 20.14 -14.60
CA VAL A 149 8.63 19.62 -15.30
C VAL A 149 8.47 18.17 -15.72
N ALA A 150 7.71 17.38 -14.96
CA ALA A 150 7.61 15.94 -15.18
C ALA A 150 6.33 15.34 -14.59
N VAL A 151 5.93 14.21 -15.16
CA VAL A 151 4.91 13.31 -14.61
C VAL A 151 5.55 11.94 -14.40
N VAL A 152 5.61 11.50 -13.15
CA VAL A 152 6.10 10.19 -12.72
C VAL A 152 4.91 9.22 -12.63
N HIS A 153 5.01 8.06 -13.27
CA HIS A 153 3.88 7.11 -13.35
C HIS A 153 4.31 5.63 -13.29
N ASP A 154 3.37 4.72 -13.01
CA ASP A 154 3.59 3.29 -12.69
C ASP A 154 3.85 2.37 -13.89
N ASN A 155 4.16 2.89 -15.09
CA ASN A 155 4.28 2.14 -16.35
C ASN A 155 2.99 1.50 -16.91
N GLY A 156 1.80 1.71 -16.33
CA GLY A 156 0.55 1.25 -16.93
C GLY A 156 0.37 1.77 -18.37
N SER A 157 -0.12 0.95 -19.29
CA SER A 157 -0.18 1.30 -20.73
C SER A 157 -0.93 2.60 -21.00
N ASN A 158 -2.04 2.82 -20.27
CA ASN A 158 -2.88 4.00 -20.47
C ASN A 158 -2.26 5.25 -19.86
N ILE A 159 -1.64 5.15 -18.68
CA ILE A 159 -0.96 6.30 -18.05
C ILE A 159 0.32 6.68 -18.80
N VAL A 160 1.02 5.70 -19.40
CA VAL A 160 2.14 5.95 -20.33
C VAL A 160 1.65 6.77 -21.54
N LEU A 161 0.53 6.37 -22.14
CA LEU A 161 -0.06 7.10 -23.26
C LEU A 161 -0.47 8.52 -22.83
N ALA A 162 -1.07 8.67 -21.65
CA ALA A 162 -1.42 9.98 -21.09
C ALA A 162 -0.19 10.87 -20.90
N ALA A 163 0.88 10.34 -20.30
CA ALA A 163 2.12 11.07 -20.09
C ALA A 163 2.76 11.50 -21.43
N ASN A 164 2.71 10.67 -22.47
CA ASN A 164 3.18 11.03 -23.80
C ASN A 164 2.35 12.18 -24.41
N ILE A 165 1.02 12.15 -24.27
CA ILE A 165 0.14 13.24 -24.72
C ILE A 165 0.51 14.56 -24.01
N LEU A 166 0.71 14.50 -22.69
CA LEU A 166 1.11 15.67 -21.89
C LEU A 166 2.52 16.17 -22.25
N GLN A 167 3.43 15.26 -22.58
CA GLN A 167 4.77 15.59 -23.05
C GLN A 167 4.73 16.30 -24.40
N GLU A 168 3.94 15.81 -25.36
CA GLU A 168 3.77 16.45 -26.67
C GLU A 168 3.09 17.82 -26.57
N LYS A 169 2.09 17.94 -25.68
CA LYS A 169 1.28 19.16 -25.55
C LYS A 169 1.98 20.27 -24.75
N HIS A 170 2.66 19.91 -23.66
CA HIS A 170 3.21 20.88 -22.70
C HIS A 170 4.71 20.75 -22.45
N GLY A 171 5.36 19.70 -22.94
CA GLY A 171 6.77 19.42 -22.65
C GLY A 171 7.00 18.77 -21.28
N TRP A 172 5.96 18.28 -20.60
CA TRP A 172 6.12 17.61 -19.30
C TRP A 172 6.82 16.26 -19.50
N MET A 173 8.00 16.08 -18.90
CA MET A 173 8.76 14.85 -19.08
C MET A 173 8.01 13.64 -18.53
N SER A 174 7.89 12.60 -19.35
CA SER A 174 7.34 11.30 -18.95
C SER A 174 8.42 10.50 -18.20
N ILE A 175 8.25 10.32 -16.89
CA ILE A 175 9.19 9.58 -16.03
C ILE A 175 8.54 8.30 -15.53
N ARG A 176 9.20 7.18 -15.80
CA ARG A 176 8.76 5.86 -15.34
C ARG A 176 9.15 5.66 -13.89
N CYS A 177 8.23 5.12 -13.08
CA CYS A 177 8.52 4.73 -11.71
C CYS A 177 9.66 3.70 -11.69
N ALA A 178 10.76 4.04 -11.01
CA ALA A 178 11.92 3.17 -10.88
C ALA A 178 11.57 1.87 -10.14
N GLY A 179 10.77 1.95 -9.08
CA GLY A 179 10.30 0.79 -8.33
C GLY A 179 9.49 -0.18 -9.18
N HIS A 180 8.52 0.33 -9.96
CA HIS A 180 7.73 -0.51 -10.87
C HIS A 180 8.61 -1.08 -12.01
N THR A 181 9.54 -0.30 -12.53
CA THR A 181 10.47 -0.77 -13.57
C THR A 181 11.33 -1.93 -13.05
N LEU A 182 11.85 -1.82 -11.83
CA LEU A 182 12.61 -2.87 -11.18
C LEU A 182 11.76 -4.13 -10.97
N GLN A 183 10.52 -3.95 -10.49
CA GLN A 183 9.53 -5.02 -10.35
C GLN A 183 9.29 -5.76 -11.68
N LEU A 184 9.19 -5.06 -12.82
CA LEU A 184 9.00 -5.68 -14.14
C LEU A 184 10.21 -6.53 -14.56
N VAL A 185 11.42 -6.02 -14.35
CA VAL A 185 12.67 -6.74 -14.67
C VAL A 185 12.76 -8.03 -13.86
N ILE A 186 12.51 -7.96 -12.56
CA ILE A 186 12.58 -9.12 -11.67
C ILE A 186 11.51 -10.14 -12.02
N ASN A 187 10.26 -9.71 -12.23
CA ASN A 187 9.19 -10.62 -12.63
C ASN A 187 9.48 -11.30 -13.97
N ARG A 188 10.16 -10.63 -14.89
CA ARG A 188 10.61 -11.26 -16.14
C ARG A 188 11.69 -12.32 -15.87
N ALA A 189 12.65 -12.04 -15.00
CA ALA A 189 13.68 -13.01 -14.62
C ALA A 189 13.08 -14.25 -13.90
N LEU A 190 12.14 -14.04 -12.98
CA LEU A 190 11.46 -15.11 -12.25
C LEU A 190 10.60 -16.03 -13.14
N LYS A 191 10.31 -15.62 -14.38
CA LYS A 191 9.61 -16.45 -15.37
C LYS A 191 10.51 -17.51 -16.04
N HIS A 192 11.80 -17.59 -15.69
CA HIS A 192 12.66 -18.66 -16.19
C HIS A 192 12.07 -20.04 -15.80
N PRO A 193 12.00 -21.03 -16.71
CA PRO A 193 11.28 -22.29 -16.45
C PRO A 193 11.73 -23.04 -15.18
N GLN A 194 13.03 -23.07 -14.90
CA GLN A 194 13.57 -23.71 -13.70
C GLN A 194 13.19 -22.97 -12.42
N ILE A 195 13.15 -21.63 -12.46
CA ILE A 195 12.74 -20.79 -11.34
C ILE A 195 11.25 -20.98 -11.08
N ILE A 196 10.40 -20.94 -12.12
CA ILE A 196 8.96 -21.19 -11.99
C ILE A 196 8.71 -22.54 -11.32
N LYS A 197 9.36 -23.61 -11.79
CA LYS A 197 9.19 -24.96 -11.24
C LYS A 197 9.59 -25.03 -9.77
N THR A 198 10.72 -24.40 -9.41
CA THR A 198 11.22 -24.38 -8.04
C THR A 198 10.34 -23.57 -7.11
N LEU A 199 9.94 -22.37 -7.53
CA LEU A 199 8.98 -21.55 -6.78
C LEU A 199 7.62 -22.23 -6.67
N GLY A 200 7.17 -22.93 -7.70
CA GLY A 200 5.93 -23.74 -7.65
C GLY A 200 6.00 -24.81 -6.57
N ALA A 201 7.08 -25.59 -6.52
CA ALA A 201 7.29 -26.57 -5.46
C ALA A 201 7.37 -25.92 -4.06
N ALA A 202 8.06 -24.78 -3.96
CA ALA A 202 8.16 -24.02 -2.72
C ALA A 202 6.77 -23.57 -2.22
N ARG A 203 5.90 -23.10 -3.12
CA ARG A 203 4.51 -22.74 -2.80
C ARG A 203 3.72 -23.95 -2.31
N CYS A 204 3.82 -25.10 -2.96
CA CYS A 204 3.14 -26.33 -2.53
C CYS A 204 3.59 -26.76 -1.12
N LEU A 205 4.89 -26.68 -0.84
CA LEU A 205 5.44 -26.95 0.49
C LEU A 205 4.86 -25.99 1.54
N VAL A 206 4.90 -24.68 1.29
CA VAL A 206 4.33 -23.68 2.20
C VAL A 206 2.84 -23.90 2.42
N GLU A 207 2.10 -24.16 1.35
CA GLU A 207 0.67 -24.40 1.38
C GLU A 207 0.30 -25.61 2.25
N HIS A 208 1.07 -26.70 2.17
CA HIS A 208 0.87 -27.88 3.02
C HIS A 208 0.92 -27.52 4.51
N PHE A 209 1.96 -26.82 4.96
CA PHE A 209 2.12 -26.42 6.36
C PHE A 209 1.10 -25.36 6.80
N ARG A 210 0.59 -24.54 5.88
CA ARG A 210 -0.46 -23.55 6.19
C ARG A 210 -1.85 -24.18 6.32
N LYS A 211 -2.12 -25.25 5.56
CA LYS A 211 -3.42 -25.94 5.55
C LYS A 211 -3.52 -27.08 6.57
N SER A 212 -2.38 -27.64 7.02
CA SER A 212 -2.35 -28.76 7.97
C SER A 212 -2.01 -28.28 9.38
N GLU A 213 -2.98 -28.34 10.30
CA GLU A 213 -2.77 -28.04 11.72
C GLU A 213 -1.71 -28.94 12.34
N LEU A 214 -1.73 -30.23 12.00
CA LEU A 214 -0.75 -31.21 12.47
C LEU A 214 0.67 -30.85 12.02
N ALA A 215 0.87 -30.56 10.73
CA ALA A 215 2.17 -30.18 10.20
C ALA A 215 2.69 -28.88 10.83
N SER A 216 1.81 -27.89 11.01
CA SER A 216 2.12 -26.61 11.65
C SER A 216 2.54 -26.77 13.12
N SER A 217 1.80 -27.58 13.89
CA SER A 217 2.10 -27.87 15.29
C SER A 217 3.42 -28.64 15.45
N LYS A 218 3.68 -29.60 14.56
CA LYS A 218 4.92 -30.37 14.53
C LYS A 218 6.11 -29.52 14.12
N LEU A 219 5.97 -28.64 13.14
CA LEU A 219 6.99 -27.65 12.77
C LEU A 219 7.37 -26.79 13.97
N LYS A 220 6.37 -26.27 14.71
CA LYS A 220 6.58 -25.49 15.94
C LYS A 220 7.34 -26.28 16.99
N THR A 221 7.02 -27.57 17.14
CA THR A 221 7.72 -28.46 18.07
C THR A 221 9.18 -28.67 17.65
N LYS A 222 9.46 -28.86 16.35
CA LYS A 222 10.83 -28.98 15.82
C LYS A 222 11.61 -27.67 15.96
N GLN A 223 10.99 -26.52 15.72
CA GLN A 223 11.59 -25.21 15.95
C GLN A 223 12.06 -25.05 17.40
N LYS A 224 11.22 -25.40 18.38
CA LYS A 224 11.59 -25.39 19.80
C LYS A 224 12.72 -26.36 20.13
N GLN A 225 12.65 -27.60 19.63
CA GLN A 225 13.69 -28.62 19.85
C GLN A 225 15.05 -28.19 19.30
N MET A 226 15.05 -27.46 18.19
CA MET A 226 16.26 -26.97 17.52
C MET A 226 16.70 -25.58 17.97
N GLY A 227 16.01 -24.97 18.95
CA GLY A 227 16.35 -23.65 19.48
C GLY A 227 16.24 -22.50 18.48
N THR A 228 15.39 -22.64 17.45
CA THR A 228 15.21 -21.63 16.40
C THR A 228 13.92 -20.83 16.57
N PRO A 229 13.82 -19.61 16.02
CA PRO A 229 12.59 -18.81 16.07
C PRO A 229 11.35 -19.57 15.59
N GLU A 230 10.25 -19.45 16.34
CA GLU A 230 8.97 -20.11 16.07
C GLU A 230 8.15 -19.37 15.00
N HIS A 231 8.69 -19.38 13.80
CA HIS A 231 8.19 -18.60 12.68
C HIS A 231 7.23 -19.40 11.80
N LYS A 232 6.05 -18.82 11.50
CA LYS A 232 5.13 -19.37 10.49
C LYS A 232 5.70 -19.18 9.09
N LEU A 233 5.36 -20.09 8.16
CA LEU A 233 5.73 -19.96 6.76
C LEU A 233 4.89 -18.87 6.05
N ILE A 234 5.53 -18.19 5.10
CA ILE A 234 4.97 -17.08 4.34
C ILE A 234 4.62 -17.58 2.94
N GLN A 235 3.35 -17.41 2.53
CA GLN A 235 2.93 -17.66 1.15
C GLN A 235 3.16 -16.40 0.33
N ASP A 236 3.72 -16.54 -0.86
CA ASP A 236 3.92 -15.39 -1.74
C ASP A 236 2.63 -14.97 -2.47
N VAL A 237 2.63 -13.71 -2.92
CA VAL A 237 1.69 -13.14 -3.86
C VAL A 237 2.42 -13.01 -5.19
N SER A 238 2.04 -13.82 -6.17
CA SER A 238 2.76 -13.97 -7.45
C SER A 238 2.94 -12.67 -8.24
N THR A 239 2.10 -11.66 -7.98
CA THR A 239 2.18 -10.33 -8.61
C THR A 239 3.13 -9.36 -7.89
N ARG A 240 3.70 -9.71 -6.73
CA ARG A 240 4.64 -8.87 -5.95
C ARG A 240 5.91 -9.65 -5.62
N TRP A 241 6.99 -9.38 -6.33
CA TRP A 241 8.21 -10.19 -6.22
C TRP A 241 8.83 -10.17 -4.80
N ASN A 242 8.68 -9.07 -4.04
CA ASN A 242 9.18 -9.01 -2.65
C ASN A 242 8.56 -10.11 -1.78
N SER A 243 7.27 -10.44 -2.01
CA SER A 243 6.61 -11.51 -1.25
C SER A 243 7.19 -12.89 -1.58
N THR A 244 7.60 -13.11 -2.84
CA THR A 244 8.35 -14.30 -3.25
C THR A 244 9.71 -14.34 -2.55
N PHE A 245 10.44 -13.22 -2.50
CA PHE A 245 11.69 -13.12 -1.76
C PHE A 245 11.53 -13.48 -0.28
N TYR A 246 10.53 -12.92 0.41
CA TYR A 246 10.27 -13.22 1.82
C TYR A 246 9.85 -14.67 2.08
N MET A 247 9.07 -15.28 1.18
CA MET A 247 8.78 -16.72 1.23
C MET A 247 10.06 -17.53 1.15
N VAL A 248 10.96 -17.21 0.21
CA VAL A 248 12.23 -17.92 0.02
C VAL A 248 13.12 -17.78 1.24
N ILE A 249 13.31 -16.56 1.77
CA ILE A 249 14.10 -16.34 2.98
C ILE A 249 13.55 -17.13 4.16
N ARG A 250 12.22 -17.13 4.36
CA ARG A 250 11.57 -17.90 5.44
C ARG A 250 11.74 -19.40 5.27
N LEU A 251 11.69 -19.92 4.04
CA LEU A 251 11.94 -21.34 3.78
C LEU A 251 13.39 -21.73 4.07
N LEU A 252 14.36 -20.91 3.67
CA LEU A 252 15.78 -21.16 3.94
C LEU A 252 16.09 -21.10 5.44
N GLU A 253 15.51 -20.13 6.14
CA GLU A 253 15.62 -19.99 7.60
C GLU A 253 15.13 -21.24 8.34
N GLN A 254 14.06 -21.86 7.83
CA GLN A 254 13.35 -22.98 8.47
C GLN A 254 13.67 -24.34 7.83
N ARG A 255 14.68 -24.40 6.94
CA ARG A 255 14.98 -25.56 6.10
C ARG A 255 15.08 -26.86 6.90
N TRP A 256 15.90 -26.86 7.95
CA TRP A 256 16.17 -28.06 8.73
C TRP A 256 14.96 -28.53 9.55
N GLN A 257 14.18 -27.59 10.07
CA GLN A 257 12.96 -27.85 10.83
C GLN A 257 11.87 -28.42 9.92
N LEU A 258 11.78 -27.91 8.69
CA LEU A 258 10.89 -28.43 7.65
C LEU A 258 11.28 -29.86 7.25
N THR A 259 12.54 -30.10 6.91
CA THR A 259 13.02 -31.46 6.57
C THR A 259 12.80 -32.43 7.74
N ALA A 260 13.09 -32.02 8.97
CA ALA A 260 12.87 -32.86 10.16
C ALA A 260 11.38 -33.15 10.42
N THR A 261 10.49 -32.21 10.09
CA THR A 261 9.04 -32.39 10.21
C THR A 261 8.49 -33.28 9.10
N LEU A 262 8.96 -33.11 7.87
CA LEU A 262 8.57 -33.95 6.73
C LEU A 262 9.10 -35.39 6.85
N SER A 263 10.18 -35.59 7.59
CA SER A 263 10.69 -36.92 7.92
C SER A 263 9.85 -37.65 8.98
N ASP A 264 8.93 -36.96 9.67
CA ASP A 264 8.01 -37.58 10.64
C ASP A 264 6.87 -38.30 9.89
N PRO A 265 6.76 -39.64 9.98
CA PRO A 265 5.73 -40.41 9.28
C PRO A 265 4.29 -40.06 9.70
N THR A 266 4.14 -39.41 10.87
CA THR A 266 2.83 -38.93 11.34
C THR A 266 2.36 -37.68 10.61
N VAL A 267 3.27 -36.94 9.97
CA VAL A 267 2.98 -35.70 9.22
C VAL A 267 2.89 -35.98 7.73
N THR A 268 3.82 -36.79 7.21
CA THR A 268 3.91 -37.13 5.79
C THR A 268 3.77 -38.64 5.65
N GLN A 269 2.61 -39.09 5.17
CA GLN A 269 2.42 -40.49 4.79
C GLN A 269 3.43 -40.86 3.68
N SER A 270 3.84 -42.13 3.63
CA SER A 270 4.93 -42.62 2.77
C SER A 270 4.74 -42.31 1.27
N ASP A 271 3.51 -42.08 0.84
CA ASP A 271 3.08 -41.70 -0.52
C ASP A 271 3.25 -40.20 -0.83
N LYS A 272 3.59 -39.36 0.17
CA LYS A 272 3.72 -37.89 0.05
C LYS A 272 5.13 -37.34 0.26
N GLN A 273 6.17 -38.18 0.21
CA GLN A 273 7.58 -37.76 0.30
C GLN A 273 8.02 -36.77 -0.80
N TYR A 274 7.24 -36.59 -1.87
CA TYR A 274 7.48 -35.60 -2.92
C TYR A 274 7.23 -34.14 -2.48
N LEU A 275 6.74 -33.91 -1.26
CA LEU A 275 6.43 -32.58 -0.74
C LEU A 275 7.68 -31.78 -0.33
N ASP A 276 8.81 -32.42 -0.03
CA ASP A 276 10.06 -31.70 0.23
C ASP A 276 10.66 -31.18 -1.09
N LEU A 277 11.42 -30.09 -0.98
CA LEU A 277 12.19 -29.57 -2.09
C LEU A 277 13.42 -30.44 -2.32
N LYS A 278 13.74 -30.66 -3.59
CA LYS A 278 14.95 -31.38 -3.98
C LYS A 278 16.21 -30.54 -3.69
N ALA A 279 17.37 -31.19 -3.62
CA ALA A 279 18.64 -30.51 -3.33
C ALA A 279 18.97 -29.39 -4.33
N ASP A 280 18.71 -29.60 -5.62
CA ASP A 280 18.87 -28.59 -6.68
C ASP A 280 17.89 -27.41 -6.51
N GLN A 281 16.67 -27.69 -6.06
CA GLN A 281 15.67 -26.66 -5.75
C GLN A 281 16.09 -25.81 -4.54
N TRP A 282 16.58 -26.44 -3.47
CA TRP A 282 17.13 -25.73 -2.32
C TRP A 282 18.31 -24.84 -2.70
N LEU A 283 19.24 -25.36 -3.52
CA LEU A 283 20.39 -24.58 -4.00
C LEU A 283 19.93 -23.37 -4.83
N LEU A 284 18.97 -23.56 -5.75
CA LEU A 284 18.43 -22.47 -6.54
C LEU A 284 17.74 -21.41 -5.66
N LEU A 285 17.03 -21.83 -4.60
CA LEU A 285 16.44 -20.88 -3.64
C LEU A 285 17.51 -20.04 -2.92
N GLU A 286 18.65 -20.64 -2.55
CA GLU A 286 19.78 -19.91 -1.95
C GLU A 286 20.39 -18.90 -2.92
N GLU A 287 20.57 -19.27 -4.19
CA GLU A 287 21.06 -18.36 -5.23
C GLU A 287 20.08 -17.22 -5.50
N LEU A 288 18.78 -17.52 -5.58
CA LEU A 288 17.73 -16.52 -5.73
C LEU A 288 17.69 -15.56 -4.54
N ALA A 289 17.81 -16.07 -3.31
CA ALA A 289 17.86 -15.23 -2.11
C ALA A 289 19.04 -14.26 -2.15
N LYS A 290 20.22 -14.72 -2.56
CA LYS A 290 21.42 -13.87 -2.70
C LYS A 290 21.21 -12.80 -3.78
N ALA A 291 20.72 -13.19 -4.95
CA ALA A 291 20.50 -12.28 -6.07
C ALA A 291 19.41 -11.23 -5.78
N LEU A 292 18.29 -11.64 -5.18
CA LEU A 292 17.14 -10.79 -4.91
C LEU A 292 17.34 -9.82 -3.74
N LYS A 293 18.30 -10.10 -2.84
CA LYS A 293 18.54 -9.27 -1.65
C LYS A 293 18.87 -7.82 -1.99
N ALA A 294 19.76 -7.58 -2.97
CA ALA A 294 20.12 -6.22 -3.37
C ALA A 294 18.93 -5.45 -3.94
N PHE A 295 18.08 -6.14 -4.70
CA PHE A 295 16.86 -5.55 -5.24
C PHE A 295 15.84 -5.24 -4.16
N GLU A 296 15.82 -6.00 -3.05
CA GLU A 296 14.83 -5.80 -1.99
C GLU A 296 15.16 -4.52 -1.24
N CYS A 297 16.45 -4.34 -0.91
CA CYS A 297 16.95 -3.10 -0.34
C CYS A 297 16.66 -1.90 -1.27
N ALA A 298 16.86 -2.05 -2.58
CA ALA A 298 16.55 -1.00 -3.55
C ALA A 298 15.05 -0.68 -3.61
N THR A 299 14.17 -1.68 -3.62
CA THR A 299 12.71 -1.47 -3.63
C THR A 299 12.22 -0.83 -2.33
N VAL A 300 12.75 -1.22 -1.17
CA VAL A 300 12.40 -0.59 0.11
C VAL A 300 12.78 0.89 0.09
N TYR A 301 13.98 1.21 -0.38
CA TYR A 301 14.44 2.60 -0.52
C TYR A 301 13.63 3.41 -1.53
N LEU A 302 13.20 2.81 -2.63
CA LEU A 302 12.38 3.49 -3.64
C LEU A 302 10.90 3.65 -3.25
N SER A 303 10.46 2.98 -2.18
CA SER A 303 9.08 3.02 -1.70
C SER A 303 8.92 3.86 -0.42
N SER A 304 10.02 4.41 0.09
CA SER A 304 10.05 5.24 1.31
C SER A 304 9.88 6.73 1.03
#